data_AF-A0A1E3RTQ5-F1
#
_entry.id   AF-A0A1E3RTQ5-F1
#
_cell.length_a   1.000
_cell.length_b   1.000
_cell.length_c   1.000
_cell.angle_alpha   90.00
_cell.angle_beta   90.00
_cell.angle_gamma   90.00
#
_symmetry.space_group_name_H-M   'P 1'
#
loop_
_entity.id
_entity.type
_entity.pdbx_description
1 polymer ?
#
loop_
_entity_poly.entity_id
_entity_poly.type
_entity_poly.pdbx_seq_one_letter_code
_entity_poly.pdbx_strand_id
1 'polypeptide(L)'
;MAVLALAAAPLAGADADDDFLDALADGGLSFPPAAVDNVIGGGHSVCQGWSAGDSYSDRVTDVAANIGGSQSLARIFVDAATNTLCPEYQSELP
;
A
#
# COMPACT_ATOMS: atom_id res chain seq x y z
N MET A 1 16.47 39.54 7.22
CA MET A 1 17.14 38.35 6.63
C MET A 1 16.15 37.20 6.69
N ALA A 2 15.50 36.89 5.56
CA ALA A 2 14.56 35.78 5.45
C ALA A 2 15.33 34.58 4.90
N VAL A 3 15.56 33.57 5.74
CA VAL A 3 16.11 32.29 5.32
C VAL A 3 14.91 31.42 4.96
N LEU A 4 14.61 31.35 3.66
CA LEU A 4 13.73 30.31 3.12
C LEU A 4 14.49 28.99 3.25
N ALA A 5 14.31 28.30 4.37
CA ALA A 5 14.68 26.89 4.45
C ALA A 5 13.74 26.15 3.49
N LEU A 6 14.28 25.68 2.36
CA LEU A 6 13.60 24.71 1.53
C LEU A 6 13.32 23.50 2.43
N ALA A 7 12.07 23.32 2.82
CA ALA A 7 11.60 22.06 3.34
C ALA A 7 11.78 21.05 2.22
N ALA A 8 12.85 20.27 2.26
CA ALA A 8 12.85 18.96 1.63
C ALA A 8 11.80 18.15 2.40
N ALA A 9 10.55 18.23 1.96
CA ALA A 9 9.55 17.23 2.34
C ALA A 9 10.17 15.88 1.99
N PRO A 10 10.12 14.89 2.89
CA PRO A 10 10.73 13.61 2.62
C PRO A 10 10.08 13.08 1.34
N LEU A 11 10.91 12.62 0.40
CA LEU A 11 10.48 11.87 -0.79
C LEU A 11 9.78 10.55 -0.42
N ALA A 12 9.59 10.29 0.88
CA ALA A 12 8.95 9.14 1.50
C ALA A 12 7.67 8.64 0.82
N GLY A 13 6.90 9.50 0.13
CA GLY A 13 5.76 9.03 -0.66
C GLY A 13 6.18 8.25 -1.92
N ALA A 14 7.09 8.80 -2.72
CA ALA A 14 7.54 8.15 -3.95
C ALA A 14 8.39 6.92 -3.65
N ASP A 15 9.31 7.01 -2.69
CA ASP A 15 10.14 5.86 -2.29
C ASP A 15 9.29 4.72 -1.71
N ALA A 16 8.26 5.02 -0.89
CA ALA A 16 7.38 3.99 -0.34
C ALA A 16 6.42 3.39 -1.38
N ASP A 17 5.95 4.20 -2.34
CA ASP A 17 5.15 3.72 -3.47
C ASP A 17 5.97 2.77 -4.35
N ASP A 18 7.23 3.08 -4.62
CA ASP A 18 8.15 2.21 -5.36
C ASP A 18 8.46 0.92 -4.55
N ASP A 19 8.78 1.02 -3.25
CA ASP A 19 8.99 -0.12 -2.35
C ASP A 19 7.75 -1.03 -2.29
N PHE A 20 6.55 -0.45 -2.29
CA PHE A 20 5.29 -1.18 -2.34
C PHE A 20 5.18 -1.99 -3.65
N LEU A 21 5.44 -1.36 -4.79
CA LEU A 21 5.39 -2.04 -6.09
C LEU A 21 6.42 -3.17 -6.18
N ASP A 22 7.62 -2.95 -5.66
CA ASP A 22 8.67 -3.98 -5.59
C ASP A 22 8.25 -5.14 -4.68
N ALA A 23 7.67 -4.86 -3.50
CA ALA A 23 7.16 -5.91 -2.61
C ALA A 23 6.04 -6.75 -3.25
N LEU A 24 5.16 -6.13 -4.05
CA LEU A 24 4.16 -6.85 -4.84
C LEU A 24 4.82 -7.74 -5.90
N ALA A 25 5.82 -7.21 -6.61
CA ALA A 25 6.56 -7.96 -7.63
C ALA A 25 7.28 -9.19 -7.03
N ASP A 26 7.92 -9.03 -5.88
CA ASP A 26 8.52 -10.12 -5.11
C ASP A 26 7.48 -11.15 -4.65
N GLY A 27 6.26 -10.69 -4.34
CA GLY A 27 5.09 -11.54 -4.07
C GLY A 27 4.49 -12.21 -5.31
N GLY A 28 5.02 -11.97 -6.51
CA GLY A 28 4.55 -12.54 -7.77
C GLY A 28 3.38 -11.79 -8.42
N LEU A 29 3.07 -10.58 -7.96
CA LEU A 29 2.08 -9.69 -8.56
C LEU A 29 2.76 -8.75 -9.55
N SER A 30 2.27 -8.73 -10.78
CA SER A 30 2.74 -7.80 -11.79
C SER A 30 1.55 -7.13 -12.45
N PHE A 31 1.69 -5.83 -12.70
CA PHE A 31 0.62 -5.00 -13.22
C PHE A 31 1.08 -4.28 -14.50
N PRO A 32 0.18 -4.03 -15.46
CA PRO A 32 0.52 -3.20 -16.60
C PRO A 32 0.81 -1.76 -16.13
N PRO A 33 1.69 -1.00 -16.82
CA PRO A 33 2.01 0.38 -16.44
C PRO A 33 0.79 1.28 -16.26
N ALA A 34 -0.26 1.07 -17.07
CA ALA A 34 -1.51 1.82 -17.00
C ALA A 34 -2.34 1.55 -15.71
N ALA A 35 -2.00 0.53 -14.94
CA ALA A 35 -2.67 0.19 -13.68
C ALA A 35 -1.87 0.63 -12.44
N VAL A 36 -0.62 1.06 -12.59
CA VAL A 36 0.29 1.38 -11.47
C VAL A 36 -0.33 2.42 -10.53
N ASP A 37 -0.86 3.53 -11.07
CA ASP A 37 -1.49 4.58 -10.24
C ASP A 37 -2.69 4.05 -9.44
N ASN A 38 -3.49 3.15 -10.02
CA ASN A 38 -4.62 2.52 -9.33
C ASN A 38 -4.15 1.53 -8.26
N VAL A 39 -3.06 0.81 -8.52
CA VAL A 39 -2.44 -0.13 -7.57
C VAL A 39 -1.90 0.62 -6.36
N ILE A 40 -1.13 1.70 -6.57
CA ILE A 40 -0.64 2.59 -5.51
C ILE A 40 -1.81 3.16 -4.72
N GLY A 41 -2.83 3.71 -5.41
CA GLY A 41 -4.02 4.24 -4.75
C GLY A 41 -4.75 3.18 -3.91
N GLY A 42 -4.80 1.94 -4.39
CA GLY A 42 -5.31 0.80 -3.64
C GLY A 42 -4.46 0.49 -2.39
N GLY A 43 -3.13 0.55 -2.47
CA GLY A 43 -2.24 0.40 -1.33
C GLY A 43 -2.50 1.46 -0.25
N HIS A 44 -2.60 2.73 -0.63
CA HIS A 44 -2.95 3.81 0.31
C HIS A 44 -4.34 3.62 0.93
N SER A 45 -5.30 3.07 0.19
CA SER A 45 -6.63 2.77 0.73
C SER A 45 -6.59 1.70 1.83
N VAL A 46 -5.62 0.77 1.81
CA VAL A 46 -5.42 -0.21 2.90
C VAL A 46 -5.06 0.51 4.18
N CYS A 47 -4.13 1.46 4.11
CA CYS A 47 -3.74 2.29 5.25
C CYS A 47 -4.89 3.15 5.79
N GLN A 48 -5.75 3.67 4.90
CA GLN A 48 -6.97 4.37 5.30
C GLN A 48 -7.96 3.44 6.04
N GLY A 49 -8.09 2.19 5.60
CA GLY A 49 -8.90 1.17 6.27
C GLY A 49 -8.43 0.89 7.70
N TRP A 50 -7.12 0.79 7.92
CA TRP A 50 -6.56 0.66 9.27
C TRP A 50 -6.89 1.85 10.15
N SER A 51 -6.75 3.07 9.63
CA SER A 51 -7.15 4.28 10.37
C SER A 51 -8.66 4.32 10.67
N ALA A 52 -9.49 3.62 9.89
CA ALA A 52 -10.93 3.51 10.13
C ALA A 52 -11.29 2.38 11.13
N GLY A 53 -10.34 1.50 11.47
CA GLY A 53 -10.56 0.35 12.33
C GLY A 53 -11.09 -0.89 11.61
N ASP A 54 -10.87 -1.00 10.29
CA ASP A 54 -11.20 -2.20 9.52
C ASP A 54 -10.38 -3.40 10.02
N SER A 55 -10.98 -4.60 9.98
CA SER A 55 -10.24 -5.83 10.31
C SER A 55 -9.43 -6.35 9.12
N TYR A 56 -8.39 -7.15 9.39
CA TYR A 56 -7.58 -7.75 8.33
C TYR A 56 -8.39 -8.57 7.33
N SER A 57 -9.38 -9.34 7.79
CA SER A 57 -10.23 -10.11 6.86
C SER A 57 -11.07 -9.22 5.95
N ASP A 58 -11.52 -8.07 6.46
CA ASP A 58 -12.32 -7.12 5.67
C ASP A 58 -11.45 -6.48 4.59
N ARG A 59 -10.23 -6.04 4.93
CA ARG A 59 -9.27 -5.49 3.97
C ARG A 59 -8.90 -6.48 2.88
N VAL A 60 -8.61 -7.73 3.24
CA VAL A 60 -8.31 -8.79 2.27
C VAL A 60 -9.51 -9.08 1.38
N THR A 61 -10.73 -9.06 1.91
CA THR A 61 -11.94 -9.30 1.13
C THR A 61 -12.20 -8.16 0.14
N ASP A 62 -12.06 -6.91 0.58
CA ASP A 62 -12.21 -5.71 -0.25
C ASP A 62 -11.17 -5.69 -1.39
N VAL A 63 -9.90 -5.89 -1.06
CA VAL A 63 -8.84 -5.95 -2.07
C VAL A 63 -9.07 -7.11 -3.04
N ALA A 64 -9.44 -8.30 -2.53
CA ALA A 64 -9.74 -9.45 -3.37
C ALA A 64 -10.85 -9.13 -4.37
N ALA A 65 -11.93 -8.45 -3.97
CA ALA A 65 -13.01 -8.05 -4.87
C ALA A 65 -12.52 -7.15 -6.01
N ASN A 66 -11.49 -6.34 -5.77
CA ASN A 66 -10.93 -5.41 -6.76
C ASN A 66 -9.86 -6.04 -7.67
N ILE A 67 -9.14 -7.07 -7.23
CA ILE A 67 -8.04 -7.70 -7.99
C ILE A 67 -8.41 -9.05 -8.63
N GLY A 68 -9.71 -9.32 -8.83
CA GLY A 68 -10.19 -10.52 -9.53
C GLY A 68 -10.58 -11.71 -8.64
N GLY A 69 -10.87 -11.45 -7.37
CA GLY A 69 -11.41 -12.41 -6.40
C GLY A 69 -10.38 -13.27 -5.68
N SER A 70 -9.09 -13.06 -5.92
CA SER A 70 -8.03 -13.92 -5.38
C SER A 70 -7.62 -13.49 -3.97
N GLN A 71 -8.09 -14.21 -2.95
CA GLN A 71 -7.75 -13.92 -1.55
C GLN A 71 -6.25 -14.02 -1.25
N SER A 72 -5.52 -14.97 -1.85
CA SER A 72 -4.08 -15.11 -1.63
C SER A 72 -3.30 -13.90 -2.15
N LEU A 73 -3.67 -13.41 -3.34
CA LEU A 73 -3.09 -12.20 -3.91
C LEU A 73 -3.46 -10.95 -3.10
N ALA A 74 -4.68 -10.91 -2.56
CA ALA A 74 -5.14 -9.80 -1.74
C ALA A 74 -4.41 -9.73 -0.40
N ARG A 75 -4.07 -10.87 0.20
CA ARG A 75 -3.20 -10.91 1.39
C ARG A 75 -1.83 -10.32 1.10
N ILE A 76 -1.17 -10.79 0.03
CA ILE A 76 0.13 -10.24 -0.38
C ILE A 76 0.04 -8.74 -0.59
N PHE A 77 -1.03 -8.25 -1.21
CA PHE A 77 -1.24 -6.83 -1.44
C PHE A 77 -1.43 -6.06 -0.13
N VAL A 78 -2.28 -6.53 0.78
CA VAL A 78 -2.53 -5.90 2.09
C VAL A 78 -1.26 -5.90 2.94
N ASP A 79 -0.54 -7.02 2.96
CA ASP A 79 0.70 -7.18 3.71
C ASP A 79 1.78 -6.23 3.14
N ALA A 80 1.97 -6.18 1.83
CA ALA A 80 2.92 -5.28 1.18
C ALA A 80 2.60 -3.82 1.49
N ALA A 81 1.35 -3.40 1.25
CA ALA A 81 0.90 -2.03 1.52
C ALA A 81 1.12 -1.64 2.99
N THR A 82 0.84 -2.54 3.93
CA THR A 82 1.00 -2.26 5.35
C THR A 82 2.47 -2.17 5.76
N ASN A 83 3.34 -3.03 5.22
CA ASN A 83 4.76 -3.02 5.57
C ASN A 83 5.51 -1.81 4.97
N THR A 84 5.12 -1.34 3.79
CA THR A 84 5.85 -0.27 3.08
C THR A 84 5.18 1.11 3.23
N LEU A 85 3.86 1.22 3.01
CA LEU A 85 3.16 2.51 2.98
C LEU A 85 2.74 2.99 4.37
N CYS A 86 2.39 2.08 5.28
CA CYS A 86 1.93 2.43 6.63
C CYS A 86 2.45 1.46 7.71
N PRO A 87 3.78 1.43 7.92
CA PRO A 87 4.43 0.49 8.83
C PRO A 87 3.97 0.62 10.29
N GLU A 88 3.32 1.71 10.69
CA GLU A 88 2.71 1.85 12.01
C GLU A 88 1.55 0.86 12.26
N TYR A 89 0.93 0.32 11.21
CA TYR A 89 -0.18 -0.64 11.30
C TYR A 89 0.25 -2.10 11.10
N GLN A 90 1.56 -2.40 11.16
CA GLN A 90 2.06 -3.78 11.09
C GLN A 90 1.43 -4.71 12.15
N SER A 91 0.95 -4.16 13.27
CA SER A 91 0.23 -4.92 14.30
C SER A 91 -1.16 -5.41 13.89
N GLU A 92 -1.73 -4.88 12.80
CA GLU A 92 -3.01 -5.33 12.22
C GLU A 92 -2.83 -6.58 11.33
N LEU A 93 -1.58 -6.93 10.99
CA LEU A 93 -1.25 -8.14 10.24
C LEU A 93 -1.32 -9.40 11.15
N PRO A 94 -1.68 -10.57 10.59
CA PRO A 94 -1.84 -11.81 11.33
C PRO A 94 -0.51 -12.50 11.73
#